data_AF-A0A832VUT1-F1
#
_entry.id   AF-A0A832VUT1-F1
#
_cell.length_a   1.000
_cell.length_b   1.000
_cell.length_c   1.000
_cell.angle_alpha   90.00
_cell.angle_beta   90.00
_cell.angle_gamma   90.00
#
_symmetry.space_group_name_H-M   'P 1'
#
loop_
_entity.id
_entity.type
_entity.pdbx_description
1 polymer ?
#
loop_
_entity_poly.entity_id
_entity_poly.type
_entity_poly.pdbx_seq_one_letter_code
_entity_poly.pdbx_strand_id
1 'polypeptide(L)'
;RVDLERLRPPVNTYLVRSLDKTALRFSLPFLLTPPPGTASHPGADGAVWAVIEAVKAAVPVEPALGPIAGIGTEHPAHCQQNVEPVTLIASPGAIGTDLWRPGDDNRIDSQGLHLVVRGALPYPGPPGRGTEREVAERLGVLLEAVDRVARRVPAVEIAAACALSLDQKALRRALPGVGLVAFIADGTRPARRFTRLRGHHRIAGPKEGVHVPFRCPRELDPIEVELEGSGRVVTGLGLRRGEVFAVAGSNAEGKSTLLQAIVAGQDDHAAGDGRELLVSVNGVVGAEANEQELVGADVSLFFQSLPPGLSGDPRAAYGRGSGSLVMAEKIQAAIRAAAPILIIDEDRAATNLLVPGCLQRGEVTPLSTLLATRRQAIGDTTILFAASSLDVLIAQADRILLLSGHEAQALDPREFRRRLDRHLVGVRELLAAQERMDDC
;
A
#
# COMPACT_ATOMS: atom_id res chain seq x y z
N ARG A 1 -0.07 16.96 31.86
CA ARG A 1 0.57 17.07 30.52
C ARG A 1 1.24 15.77 30.13
N VAL A 2 2.07 15.16 31.00
CA VAL A 2 2.39 13.73 30.82
C VAL A 2 1.10 12.92 30.91
N ASP A 3 0.90 12.03 29.96
CA ASP A 3 -0.27 11.15 29.92
C ASP A 3 0.00 9.89 30.75
N LEU A 4 -0.27 10.00 32.06
CA LEU A 4 0.06 8.97 33.05
C LEU A 4 -0.71 7.67 32.83
N GLU A 5 -1.94 7.75 32.32
CA GLU A 5 -2.80 6.58 32.08
C GLU A 5 -2.32 5.72 30.90
N ARG A 6 -1.47 6.29 30.03
CA ARG A 6 -0.95 5.62 28.83
C ARG A 6 0.53 5.28 28.90
N LEU A 7 1.14 5.43 30.08
CA LEU A 7 2.51 4.98 30.31
C LEU A 7 2.59 3.45 30.18
N ARG A 8 3.42 2.97 29.24
CA ARG A 8 3.80 1.57 29.09
C ARG A 8 5.32 1.46 29.12
N PRO A 9 5.98 1.50 30.28
CA PRO A 9 7.43 1.28 30.35
C PRO A 9 7.79 -0.18 30.06
N PRO A 10 8.86 -0.48 29.31
CA PRO A 10 9.73 0.41 28.52
C PRO A 10 9.27 0.55 27.04
N VAL A 11 8.01 0.25 26.72
CA VAL A 11 7.44 0.22 25.37
C VAL A 11 7.29 1.61 24.75
N ASN A 12 6.46 2.49 25.33
CA ASN A 12 6.23 3.85 24.83
C ASN A 12 6.79 4.94 25.76
N THR A 13 7.30 4.53 26.94
CA THR A 13 7.86 5.43 27.94
C THR A 13 9.23 4.94 28.37
N TYR A 14 10.27 5.69 28.05
CA TYR A 14 11.62 5.42 28.52
C TYR A 14 12.47 6.70 28.50
N LEU A 15 13.50 6.69 29.34
CA LEU A 15 14.59 7.66 29.33
C LEU A 15 15.88 6.90 29.58
N VAL A 16 16.63 6.63 28.52
CA VAL A 16 17.77 5.70 28.55
C VAL A 16 18.99 6.29 27.88
N ARG A 17 20.16 6.00 28.41
CA ARG A 17 21.42 6.38 27.78
C ARG A 17 21.58 5.63 26.45
N SER A 18 22.04 6.32 25.41
CA SER A 18 22.38 5.70 24.13
C SER A 18 23.53 4.69 24.29
N LEU A 19 23.65 3.75 23.35
CA LEU A 19 24.67 2.70 23.39
C LEU A 19 26.10 3.26 23.29
N ASP A 20 26.29 4.29 22.46
CA ASP A 20 27.53 5.07 22.34
C ASP A 20 27.81 5.97 23.55
N LYS A 21 26.88 6.04 24.51
CA LYS A 21 26.97 6.77 25.77
C LYS A 21 26.96 8.31 25.65
N THR A 22 26.66 8.86 24.47
CA THR A 22 26.79 10.30 24.17
C THR A 22 25.46 11.06 24.19
N ALA A 23 24.33 10.34 24.22
CA ALA A 23 22.99 10.91 24.26
C ALA A 23 22.10 10.25 25.33
N LEU A 24 21.02 10.93 25.66
CA LEU A 24 19.89 10.43 26.45
C LEU A 24 18.67 10.34 25.52
N ARG A 25 18.28 9.11 25.17
CA ARG A 25 17.11 8.83 24.32
C ARG A 25 15.85 8.82 25.17
N PHE A 26 14.78 9.41 24.65
CA PHE A 26 13.49 9.43 25.32
C PHE A 26 12.35 8.99 24.40
N SER A 27 11.31 8.47 25.03
CA SER A 27 9.96 8.33 24.48
C SER A 27 9.01 8.67 25.61
N LEU A 28 8.08 9.59 25.39
CA LEU A 28 7.21 10.10 26.43
C LEU A 28 5.80 10.36 25.87
N PRO A 29 4.74 9.81 26.49
CA PRO A 29 3.36 10.10 26.13
C PRO A 29 2.89 11.39 26.77
N PHE A 30 2.18 12.20 25.99
CA PHE A 30 1.67 13.50 26.37
C PHE A 30 0.22 13.67 26.00
N LEU A 31 -0.52 14.32 26.89
CA LEU A 31 -1.90 14.73 26.72
C LEU A 31 -1.94 16.24 26.50
N LEU A 32 -2.35 16.63 25.30
CA LEU A 32 -2.52 18.00 24.85
C LEU A 32 -4.00 18.33 24.66
N THR A 33 -4.31 19.62 24.63
CA THR A 33 -5.66 20.06 24.24
C THR A 33 -5.87 19.72 22.75
N PRO A 34 -6.95 19.02 22.40
CA PRO A 34 -7.21 18.68 21.01
C PRO A 34 -7.55 19.94 20.21
N PRO A 35 -7.27 19.98 18.89
CA PRO A 35 -7.72 21.08 18.05
C PRO A 35 -9.25 21.23 18.08
N PRO A 36 -9.80 22.45 17.96
CA PRO A 36 -11.25 22.65 17.95
C PRO A 36 -11.94 21.81 16.86
N GLY A 37 -13.12 21.26 17.17
CA GLY A 37 -13.92 20.48 16.20
C GLY A 37 -13.43 19.05 15.95
N THR A 38 -12.42 18.57 16.68
CA THR A 38 -11.85 17.21 16.52
C THR A 38 -12.40 16.19 17.51
N ALA A 39 -13.60 16.44 18.05
CA ALA A 39 -14.27 15.50 18.97
C ALA A 39 -14.27 14.08 18.38
N SER A 40 -13.97 13.06 19.19
CA SER A 40 -13.67 11.70 18.72
C SER A 40 -14.65 11.19 17.64
N HIS A 41 -14.22 11.27 16.38
CA HIS A 41 -14.97 10.84 15.20
C HIS A 41 -14.01 10.11 14.24
N PRO A 42 -14.51 9.31 13.28
CA PRO A 42 -13.66 8.44 12.45
C PRO A 42 -12.57 9.15 11.63
N GLY A 43 -12.68 10.46 11.41
CA GLY A 43 -11.69 11.27 10.69
C GLY A 43 -10.68 11.99 11.60
N ALA A 44 -10.77 11.86 12.93
CA ALA A 44 -9.93 12.61 13.86
C ALA A 44 -8.43 12.29 13.74
N ASP A 45 -8.06 11.14 13.19
CA ASP A 45 -6.68 10.81 12.85
C ASP A 45 -6.08 11.69 11.74
N GLY A 46 -6.91 12.27 10.87
CA GLY A 46 -6.50 13.32 9.94
C GLY A 46 -6.02 14.58 10.67
N ALA A 47 -6.71 14.99 11.75
CA ALA A 47 -6.24 16.10 12.59
C ALA A 47 -4.94 15.78 13.32
N VAL A 48 -4.80 14.55 13.84
CA VAL A 48 -3.56 14.09 14.47
C VAL A 48 -2.41 14.16 13.47
N TRP A 49 -2.63 13.71 12.23
CA TRP A 49 -1.64 13.80 11.16
C TRP A 49 -1.21 15.24 10.93
N ALA A 50 -2.16 16.16 10.76
CA ALA A 50 -1.88 17.57 10.51
C ALA A 50 -1.05 18.20 11.64
N VAL A 51 -1.36 17.86 12.90
CA VAL A 51 -0.58 18.33 14.06
C VAL A 51 0.84 17.76 14.06
N ILE A 52 1.00 16.44 13.83
CA ILE A 52 2.32 15.81 13.81
C ILE A 52 3.19 16.41 12.70
N GLU A 53 2.67 16.53 11.48
CA GLU A 53 3.43 17.08 10.35
C GLU A 53 3.74 18.57 10.54
N ALA A 54 2.85 19.34 11.17
CA ALA A 54 3.15 20.73 11.54
C ALA A 54 4.31 20.82 12.54
N VAL A 55 4.35 19.93 13.54
CA VAL A 55 5.49 19.86 14.48
C VAL A 55 6.77 19.49 13.76
N LYS A 56 6.75 18.47 12.88
CA LYS A 56 7.93 18.10 12.09
C LYS A 56 8.43 19.25 11.22
N ALA A 57 7.53 19.97 10.54
CA ALA A 57 7.87 21.11 9.71
C ALA A 57 8.46 22.29 10.52
N ALA A 58 8.09 22.42 11.79
CA ALA A 58 8.63 23.45 12.68
C ALA A 58 10.02 23.10 13.27
N VAL A 59 10.44 21.83 13.27
CA VAL A 59 11.73 21.39 13.85
C VAL A 59 12.94 22.20 13.34
N PRO A 60 13.09 22.51 12.04
CA PRO A 60 14.26 23.25 11.55
C PRO A 60 14.32 24.73 12.00
N VAL A 61 13.18 25.32 12.39
CA VAL A 61 13.06 26.76 12.70
C VAL A 61 12.78 27.05 14.17
N GLU A 62 12.39 26.04 14.95
CA GLU A 62 12.08 26.16 16.37
C GLU A 62 13.06 25.32 17.21
N PRO A 63 14.13 25.94 17.78
CA PRO A 63 15.19 25.21 18.48
C PRO A 63 14.70 24.30 19.62
N ALA A 64 13.61 24.67 20.28
CA ALA A 64 12.98 23.89 21.34
C ALA A 64 12.49 22.51 20.86
N LEU A 65 12.18 22.35 19.57
CA LEU A 65 11.79 21.08 18.97
C LEU A 65 12.99 20.23 18.50
N GLY A 66 14.20 20.79 18.52
CA GLY A 66 15.42 20.11 18.11
C GLY A 66 15.66 18.72 18.72
N PRO A 67 15.30 18.45 19.99
CA PRO A 67 15.42 17.09 20.56
C PRO A 67 14.67 16.00 19.79
N ILE A 68 13.58 16.32 19.07
CA ILE A 68 12.84 15.36 18.25
C ILE A 68 13.71 14.82 17.11
N ALA A 69 14.52 15.70 16.50
CA ALA A 69 15.53 15.37 15.48
C ALA A 69 16.90 14.99 16.07
N GLY A 70 17.04 14.95 17.40
CA GLY A 70 18.32 14.69 18.06
C GLY A 70 19.36 15.80 17.86
N ILE A 71 18.94 17.03 17.58
CA ILE A 71 19.84 18.17 17.40
C ILE A 71 20.69 18.38 18.66
N GLY A 72 21.99 18.56 18.46
CA GLY A 72 22.98 18.73 19.54
C GLY A 72 23.57 17.41 20.06
N THR A 73 23.07 16.25 19.63
CA THR A 73 23.71 14.95 19.92
C THR A 73 24.83 14.65 18.91
N GLU A 74 25.74 13.73 19.23
CA GLU A 74 26.80 13.31 18.30
C GLU A 74 26.26 12.58 17.06
N HIS A 75 25.13 11.88 17.20
CA HIS A 75 24.51 11.11 16.12
C HIS A 75 23.01 11.44 15.93
N PRO A 76 22.67 12.64 15.43
CA PRO A 76 21.28 13.05 15.20
C PRO A 76 20.53 12.13 14.23
N ALA A 77 21.26 11.44 13.34
CA ALA A 77 20.70 10.50 12.37
C ALA A 77 19.84 9.38 13.00
N HIS A 78 20.09 9.03 14.28
CA HIS A 78 19.28 8.06 15.02
C HIS A 78 17.84 8.51 15.30
N CYS A 79 17.52 9.79 15.09
CA CYS A 79 16.20 10.36 15.30
C CYS A 79 15.47 10.72 13.99
N GLN A 80 16.03 10.41 12.81
CA GLN A 80 15.44 10.82 11.51
C GLN A 80 14.00 10.33 11.33
N GLN A 81 13.65 9.14 11.83
CA GLN A 81 12.30 8.58 11.79
C GLN A 81 11.23 9.45 12.48
N ASN A 82 11.63 10.29 13.43
CA ASN A 82 10.72 11.19 14.13
C ASN A 82 10.37 12.42 13.28
N VAL A 83 11.20 12.77 12.29
CA VAL A 83 11.03 13.98 11.47
C VAL A 83 10.85 13.69 9.98
N GLU A 84 10.91 12.42 9.57
CA GLU A 84 10.56 12.00 8.22
C GLU A 84 9.12 12.42 7.91
N PRO A 85 8.87 13.14 6.80
CA PRO A 85 7.51 13.45 6.36
C PRO A 85 6.77 12.18 5.97
N VAL A 86 5.55 12.01 6.49
CA VAL A 86 4.74 10.81 6.25
C VAL A 86 3.36 11.22 5.80
N THR A 87 2.86 10.62 4.72
CA THR A 87 1.49 10.85 4.23
C THR A 87 0.52 9.74 4.65
N LEU A 88 0.98 8.69 5.32
CA LEU A 88 0.13 7.61 5.85
C LEU A 88 -0.61 8.09 7.11
N ILE A 89 -1.94 8.12 7.06
CA ILE A 89 -2.82 8.44 8.20
C ILE A 89 -3.17 7.16 8.96
N ALA A 90 -3.82 6.20 8.29
CA ALA A 90 -4.29 4.96 8.89
C ALA A 90 -3.95 3.76 8.01
N SER A 91 -3.74 2.60 8.64
CA SER A 91 -3.46 1.35 7.94
C SER A 91 -4.05 0.18 8.73
N PRO A 92 -4.65 -0.82 8.07
CA PRO A 92 -5.02 -2.08 8.72
C PRO A 92 -3.80 -2.96 9.04
N GLY A 93 -2.59 -2.63 8.54
CA GLY A 93 -1.36 -3.38 8.78
C GLY A 93 -0.37 -2.67 9.69
N ALA A 94 0.58 -3.43 10.23
CA ALA A 94 1.70 -2.92 11.02
C ALA A 94 2.81 -2.32 10.13
N ILE A 95 2.48 -1.27 9.38
CA ILE A 95 3.42 -0.58 8.48
C ILE A 95 3.78 0.81 9.01
N GLY A 96 5.04 1.23 8.86
CA GLY A 96 5.52 2.54 9.31
C GLY A 96 5.34 2.77 10.81
N THR A 97 5.46 1.72 11.64
CA THR A 97 5.32 1.78 13.11
C THR A 97 6.50 2.43 13.81
N ASP A 98 7.64 2.51 13.12
CA ASP A 98 8.86 3.19 13.53
C ASP A 98 8.83 4.71 13.25
N LEU A 99 7.92 5.16 12.38
CA LEU A 99 7.72 6.56 12.00
C LEU A 99 6.77 7.27 12.98
N TRP A 100 6.94 8.58 13.14
CA TRP A 100 5.98 9.38 13.91
C TRP A 100 4.77 9.72 13.05
N ARG A 101 3.62 9.08 13.32
CA ARG A 101 2.36 9.23 12.57
C ARG A 101 1.15 8.93 13.47
N PRO A 102 -0.10 9.18 13.03
CA PRO A 102 -1.28 8.72 13.74
C PRO A 102 -1.29 7.20 13.95
N GLY A 103 -1.89 6.77 15.06
CA GLY A 103 -2.02 5.37 15.44
C GLY A 103 -2.36 5.23 16.91
N ASP A 104 -2.19 4.03 17.48
CA ASP A 104 -2.59 3.77 18.86
C ASP A 104 -1.93 4.70 19.89
N ASP A 105 -0.66 5.07 19.67
CA ASP A 105 0.09 5.98 20.55
C ASP A 105 -0.12 7.47 20.21
N ASN A 106 -0.69 7.78 19.04
CA ASN A 106 -0.91 9.16 18.58
C ASN A 106 -2.34 9.29 18.04
N ARG A 107 -3.27 9.76 18.88
CA ARG A 107 -4.71 9.75 18.60
C ARG A 107 -5.46 10.86 19.34
N ILE A 108 -6.70 11.12 18.95
CA ILE A 108 -7.62 11.97 19.70
C ILE A 108 -8.74 11.12 20.28
N ASP A 109 -8.99 11.28 21.58
CA ASP A 109 -10.15 10.69 22.25
C ASP A 109 -10.85 11.72 23.17
N SER A 110 -11.77 11.26 24.02
CA SER A 110 -12.53 12.13 24.94
C SER A 110 -11.67 12.96 25.90
N GLN A 111 -10.44 12.51 26.21
CA GLN A 111 -9.54 13.19 27.16
C GLN A 111 -8.69 14.25 26.47
N GLY A 112 -8.40 14.08 25.18
CA GLY A 112 -7.71 15.07 24.37
C GLY A 112 -6.85 14.47 23.25
N LEU A 113 -5.81 15.20 22.87
CA LEU A 113 -4.83 14.76 21.88
C LEU A 113 -3.68 14.05 22.59
N HIS A 114 -3.58 12.74 22.36
CA HIS A 114 -2.51 11.90 22.84
C HIS A 114 -1.39 11.87 21.81
N LEU A 115 -0.16 12.17 22.22
CA LEU A 115 1.03 12.05 21.37
C LEU A 115 2.16 11.38 22.14
N VAL A 116 2.82 10.40 21.53
CA VAL A 116 4.11 9.88 22.01
C VAL A 116 5.22 10.59 21.24
N VAL A 117 5.94 11.47 21.94
CA VAL A 117 7.10 12.17 21.36
C VAL A 117 8.36 11.41 21.71
N ARG A 118 9.16 11.14 20.68
CA ARG A 118 10.45 10.44 20.76
C ARG A 118 11.56 11.38 20.35
N GLY A 119 12.76 11.18 20.89
CA GLY A 119 13.90 12.00 20.55
C GLY A 119 15.15 11.67 21.35
N ALA A 120 16.11 12.59 21.32
CA ALA A 120 17.33 12.50 22.09
C ALA A 120 17.81 13.87 22.57
N LEU A 121 18.41 13.88 23.74
CA LEU A 121 19.13 15.02 24.31
C LEU A 121 20.63 14.66 24.41
N PRO A 122 21.55 15.65 24.37
CA PRO A 122 22.94 15.40 24.74
C PRO A 122 23.00 14.79 26.14
N TYR A 123 23.89 13.83 26.37
CA TYR A 123 23.97 13.17 27.67
C TYR A 123 24.45 14.16 28.76
N PRO A 124 23.64 14.46 29.79
CA PRO A 124 23.96 15.50 30.76
C PRO A 124 24.92 15.05 31.87
N GLY A 125 25.38 13.79 31.83
CA GLY A 125 26.13 13.16 32.91
C GLY A 125 25.29 12.17 33.75
N PRO A 126 25.87 11.60 34.81
CA PRO A 126 25.19 10.62 35.65
C PRO A 126 23.97 11.21 36.38
N PRO A 127 23.00 10.37 36.80
CA PRO A 127 21.83 10.81 37.54
C PRO A 127 22.21 11.52 38.85
N GLY A 128 21.59 12.67 39.07
CA GLY A 128 21.71 13.49 40.27
C GLY A 128 20.71 14.64 40.20
N ARG A 129 20.38 15.26 41.33
CA ARG A 129 19.31 16.28 41.40
C ARG A 129 19.45 17.42 40.38
N GLY A 130 20.68 17.84 40.09
CA GLY A 130 20.95 18.87 39.08
C GLY A 130 20.70 18.42 37.65
N THR A 131 21.19 17.23 37.28
CA THR A 131 21.03 16.66 35.93
C THR A 131 19.57 16.26 35.67
N GLU A 132 18.88 15.71 36.67
CA GLU A 132 17.45 15.41 36.60
C GLU A 132 16.61 16.67 36.36
N ARG A 133 16.92 17.76 37.07
CA ARG A 133 16.25 19.05 36.88
C ARG A 133 16.50 19.62 35.48
N GLU A 134 17.74 19.58 35.01
CA GLU A 134 18.09 20.05 33.66
C GLU A 134 17.32 19.27 32.58
N VAL A 135 17.26 17.94 32.69
CA VAL A 135 16.53 17.10 31.75
C VAL A 135 15.03 17.40 31.79
N ALA A 136 14.45 17.54 32.99
CA ALA A 136 13.04 17.89 33.14
C ALA A 136 12.71 19.27 32.54
N GLU A 137 13.57 20.27 32.74
CA GLU A 137 13.43 21.61 32.16
C GLU A 137 13.50 21.55 30.62
N ARG A 138 14.49 20.85 30.05
CA ARG A 138 14.61 20.68 28.59
C ARG A 138 13.40 19.97 27.98
N LEU A 139 12.90 18.91 28.61
CA LEU A 139 11.69 18.20 28.16
C LEU A 139 10.43 19.06 28.33
N GLY A 140 10.35 19.88 29.39
CA GLY A 140 9.27 20.86 29.58
C GLY A 140 9.21 21.90 28.46
N VAL A 141 10.35 22.47 28.08
CA VAL A 141 10.46 23.42 26.96
C VAL A 141 10.07 22.78 25.63
N LEU A 142 10.52 21.54 25.38
CA LEU A 142 10.11 20.75 24.21
C LEU A 142 8.58 20.62 24.15
N LEU A 143 7.95 20.29 25.29
CA LEU A 143 6.52 20.08 25.36
C LEU A 143 5.70 21.33 25.11
N GLU A 144 6.13 22.45 25.67
CA GLU A 144 5.50 23.74 25.41
C GLU A 144 5.61 24.14 23.94
N ALA A 145 6.72 23.81 23.28
CA ALA A 145 6.87 24.03 21.85
C ALA A 145 5.92 23.14 21.03
N VAL A 146 5.80 21.85 21.35
CA VAL A 146 4.84 20.94 20.68
C VAL A 146 3.40 21.44 20.87
N ASP A 147 2.98 21.78 22.08
CA ASP A 147 1.63 22.33 22.37
C ASP A 147 1.39 23.65 21.65
N ARG A 148 2.40 24.53 21.58
CA ARG A 148 2.32 25.81 20.86
C ARG A 148 2.12 25.60 19.36
N VAL A 149 2.87 24.68 18.74
CA VAL A 149 2.71 24.37 17.31
C VAL A 149 1.36 23.72 17.05
N ALA A 150 0.95 22.75 17.86
CA ALA A 150 -0.35 22.08 17.75
C ALA A 150 -1.53 23.08 17.78
N ARG A 151 -1.47 24.10 18.65
CA ARG A 151 -2.50 25.15 18.73
C ARG A 151 -2.50 26.15 17.57
N ARG A 152 -1.39 26.24 16.83
CA ARG A 152 -1.23 27.17 15.69
C ARG A 152 -1.66 26.58 14.37
N VAL A 153 -1.90 25.26 14.29
CA VAL A 153 -2.41 24.63 13.08
C VAL A 153 -3.76 25.25 12.71
N PRO A 154 -3.93 25.82 11.51
CA PRO A 154 -5.17 26.47 11.13
C PRO A 154 -6.37 25.52 11.21
N ALA A 155 -7.48 25.99 11.79
CA ALA A 155 -8.69 25.17 11.94
C ALA A 155 -9.23 24.64 10.60
N VAL A 156 -9.02 25.39 9.50
CA VAL A 156 -9.41 24.96 8.16
C VAL A 156 -8.60 23.76 7.66
N GLU A 157 -7.30 23.68 8.00
CA GLU A 157 -6.44 22.55 7.65
C GLU A 157 -6.80 21.31 8.46
N ILE A 158 -7.08 21.50 9.75
CA ILE A 158 -7.59 20.44 10.63
C ILE A 158 -8.90 19.87 10.09
N ALA A 159 -9.86 20.73 9.76
CA ALA A 159 -11.17 20.32 9.23
C ALA A 159 -11.03 19.58 7.89
N ALA A 160 -10.18 20.08 6.99
CA ALA A 160 -9.91 19.44 5.70
C ALA A 160 -9.27 18.06 5.86
N ALA A 161 -8.29 17.91 6.76
CA ALA A 161 -7.66 16.63 7.04
C ALA A 161 -8.65 15.62 7.66
N CYS A 162 -9.51 16.09 8.58
CA CYS A 162 -10.60 15.28 9.13
C CYS A 162 -11.57 14.80 8.06
N ALA A 163 -12.03 15.71 7.20
CA ALA A 163 -12.97 15.41 6.12
C ALA A 163 -12.37 14.40 5.13
N LEU A 164 -11.10 14.57 4.74
CA LEU A 164 -10.43 13.65 3.82
C LEU A 164 -10.24 12.24 4.40
N SER A 165 -9.90 12.14 5.69
CA SER A 165 -9.81 10.85 6.37
C SER A 165 -11.19 10.18 6.46
N LEU A 166 -12.24 10.95 6.74
CA LEU A 166 -13.61 10.45 6.74
C LEU A 166 -14.06 10.00 5.35
N ASP A 167 -13.75 10.75 4.29
CA ASP A 167 -14.05 10.41 2.89
C ASP A 167 -13.51 9.04 2.52
N GLN A 168 -12.23 8.78 2.82
CA GLN A 168 -11.58 7.50 2.51
C GLN A 168 -12.22 6.33 3.24
N LYS A 169 -12.50 6.49 4.55
CA LYS A 169 -13.14 5.46 5.37
C LYS A 169 -14.59 5.21 4.96
N ALA A 170 -15.34 6.25 4.67
CA ALA A 170 -16.72 6.16 4.20
C ALA A 170 -16.77 5.45 2.84
N LEU A 171 -15.95 5.89 1.89
CA LEU A 171 -15.83 5.29 0.57
C LEU A 171 -15.48 3.80 0.68
N ARG A 172 -14.45 3.44 1.45
CA ARG A 172 -14.03 2.04 1.63
C ARG A 172 -15.15 1.16 2.18
N ARG A 173 -15.94 1.68 3.11
CA ARG A 173 -17.11 0.97 3.67
C ARG A 173 -18.25 0.83 2.66
N ALA A 174 -18.41 1.79 1.75
CA ALA A 174 -19.48 1.79 0.76
C ALA A 174 -19.20 0.85 -0.43
N LEU A 175 -17.93 0.64 -0.82
CA LEU A 175 -17.56 -0.14 -2.01
C LEU A 175 -18.27 -1.52 -2.12
N PRO A 176 -18.29 -2.38 -1.08
CA PRO A 176 -18.95 -3.69 -1.21
C PRO A 176 -20.45 -3.60 -1.46
N GLY A 177 -21.12 -2.58 -0.90
CA GLY A 177 -22.56 -2.37 -1.04
C GLY A 177 -23.00 -2.04 -2.47
N VAL A 178 -22.07 -1.53 -3.29
CA VAL A 178 -22.28 -1.23 -4.72
C VAL A 178 -21.57 -2.22 -5.65
N GLY A 179 -21.11 -3.36 -5.12
CA GLY A 179 -20.45 -4.42 -5.89
C GLY A 179 -19.03 -4.09 -6.35
N LEU A 180 -18.35 -3.14 -5.70
CA LEU A 180 -16.99 -2.74 -5.99
C LEU A 180 -16.01 -3.23 -4.92
N VAL A 181 -14.75 -3.40 -5.31
CA VAL A 181 -13.63 -3.77 -4.43
C VAL A 181 -12.54 -2.70 -4.39
N ALA A 182 -12.50 -1.81 -5.39
CA ALA A 182 -11.67 -0.61 -5.35
C ALA A 182 -12.30 0.52 -6.17
N PHE A 183 -11.88 1.74 -5.87
CA PHE A 183 -12.17 2.94 -6.66
C PHE A 183 -10.89 3.75 -6.84
N ILE A 184 -10.66 4.20 -8.08
CA ILE A 184 -9.50 5.00 -8.48
C ILE A 184 -10.03 6.31 -9.02
N ALA A 185 -10.03 7.35 -8.20
CA ALA A 185 -10.49 8.68 -8.61
C ALA A 185 -9.62 9.27 -9.72
N ASP A 186 -10.23 10.04 -10.62
CA ASP A 186 -9.53 10.89 -11.56
C ASP A 186 -8.64 11.90 -10.80
N GLY A 187 -7.42 12.09 -11.29
CA GLY A 187 -6.39 12.87 -10.61
C GLY A 187 -5.45 12.05 -9.73
N THR A 188 -5.75 10.76 -9.49
CA THR A 188 -4.89 9.85 -8.74
C THR A 188 -3.47 9.81 -9.34
N ARG A 189 -2.48 9.71 -8.48
CA ARG A 189 -1.09 10.00 -8.77
C ARG A 189 -0.23 8.87 -8.19
N PRO A 190 -0.06 7.74 -8.91
CA PRO A 190 0.40 6.48 -8.32
C PRO A 190 1.91 6.38 -8.10
N ALA A 191 2.74 7.08 -8.88
CA ALA A 191 4.20 7.03 -8.78
C ALA A 191 4.74 7.58 -7.44
N ARG A 192 5.82 6.97 -6.94
CA ARG A 192 6.37 7.19 -5.59
C ARG A 192 7.83 7.64 -5.57
N ARG A 193 8.20 8.32 -4.48
CA ARG A 193 9.57 8.55 -4.03
C ARG A 193 9.83 7.71 -2.78
N PHE A 194 10.86 6.86 -2.87
CA PHE A 194 11.31 6.04 -1.76
C PHE A 194 12.43 6.74 -0.98
N THR A 195 12.45 6.52 0.33
CA THR A 195 13.57 6.91 1.21
C THR A 195 14.02 5.67 1.99
N ARG A 196 15.16 5.76 2.68
CA ARG A 196 15.62 4.68 3.57
C ARG A 196 14.58 4.33 4.65
N LEU A 197 13.80 5.31 5.08
CA LEU A 197 12.78 5.17 6.13
C LEU A 197 11.41 4.78 5.57
N ARG A 198 11.14 5.12 4.30
CA ARG A 198 9.91 4.75 3.57
C ARG A 198 10.25 3.88 2.37
N GLY A 199 10.85 2.73 2.65
CA GLY A 199 11.32 1.77 1.64
C GLY A 199 10.23 0.89 1.02
N HIS A 200 8.97 1.04 1.46
CA HIS A 200 7.85 0.23 0.98
C HIS A 200 6.79 1.10 0.29
N HIS A 201 6.26 0.64 -0.85
CA HIS A 201 5.39 1.44 -1.73
C HIS A 201 4.15 2.01 -1.03
N ARG A 202 3.58 1.28 -0.07
CA ARG A 202 2.44 1.73 0.76
C ARG A 202 2.73 2.98 1.61
N ILE A 203 3.97 3.16 2.08
CA ILE A 203 4.38 4.32 2.90
C ILE A 203 5.26 5.31 2.16
N ALA A 204 5.74 4.96 0.95
CA ALA A 204 6.52 5.86 0.12
C ALA A 204 5.74 7.13 -0.21
N GLY A 205 6.44 8.26 -0.31
CA GLY A 205 5.84 9.56 -0.58
C GLY A 205 5.53 9.79 -2.06
N PRO A 206 4.87 10.92 -2.40
CA PRO A 206 4.64 11.29 -3.79
C PRO A 206 5.96 11.48 -4.55
N LYS A 207 5.95 11.16 -5.84
CA LYS A 207 7.08 11.43 -6.74
C LYS A 207 7.31 12.94 -6.90
N GLU A 208 8.57 13.36 -6.99
CA GLU A 208 8.95 14.73 -7.34
C GLU A 208 8.98 14.94 -8.86
N GLY A 209 8.62 16.15 -9.30
CA GLY A 209 8.63 16.52 -10.71
C GLY A 209 7.44 15.97 -11.49
N VAL A 210 7.69 15.41 -12.67
CA VAL A 210 6.63 14.99 -13.60
C VAL A 210 5.87 13.79 -13.04
N HIS A 211 4.57 14.01 -12.84
CA HIS A 211 3.62 13.04 -12.32
C HIS A 211 2.35 13.07 -13.14
N VAL A 212 2.16 12.07 -14.00
CA VAL A 212 0.97 11.96 -14.87
C VAL A 212 -0.21 11.49 -14.00
N PRO A 213 -1.30 12.27 -13.90
CA PRO A 213 -2.48 11.86 -13.17
C PRO A 213 -3.26 10.80 -13.95
N PHE A 214 -3.76 9.80 -13.24
CA PHE A 214 -4.73 8.86 -13.76
C PHE A 214 -6.03 9.59 -14.14
N ARG A 215 -6.57 9.24 -15.30
CA ARG A 215 -7.90 9.65 -15.75
C ARG A 215 -8.58 8.42 -16.33
N CYS A 216 -9.76 8.07 -15.85
CA CYS A 216 -10.49 6.92 -16.33
C CYS A 216 -10.95 7.16 -17.79
N PRO A 217 -10.59 6.28 -18.74
CA PRO A 217 -11.16 6.29 -20.08
C PRO A 217 -12.69 6.10 -20.00
N ARG A 218 -13.42 6.74 -20.92
CA ARG A 218 -14.90 6.66 -20.95
C ARG A 218 -15.38 5.24 -21.20
N GLU A 219 -14.63 4.49 -21.98
CA GLU A 219 -14.93 3.11 -22.39
C GLU A 219 -14.74 2.09 -21.26
N LEU A 220 -14.16 2.51 -20.11
CA LEU A 220 -14.08 1.67 -18.91
C LEU A 220 -15.22 1.94 -17.92
N ASP A 221 -16.26 2.66 -18.34
CA ASP A 221 -17.45 2.99 -17.55
C ASP A 221 -17.10 3.72 -16.23
N PRO A 222 -16.59 4.96 -16.28
CA PRO A 222 -16.31 5.72 -15.07
C PRO A 222 -17.60 5.93 -14.25
N ILE A 223 -17.47 5.92 -12.94
CA ILE A 223 -18.58 6.14 -11.99
C ILE A 223 -18.35 7.44 -11.22
N GLU A 224 -19.44 8.02 -10.72
CA GLU A 224 -19.41 9.15 -9.81
C GLU A 224 -19.68 8.69 -8.37
N VAL A 225 -18.94 9.25 -7.43
CA VAL A 225 -19.04 8.95 -6.00
C VAL A 225 -19.13 10.26 -5.24
N GLU A 226 -20.17 10.40 -4.43
CA GLU A 226 -20.28 11.48 -3.44
C GLU A 226 -19.50 11.11 -2.17
N LEU A 227 -18.63 12.01 -1.74
CA LEU A 227 -17.75 11.81 -0.59
C LEU A 227 -18.43 12.33 0.70
N GLU A 228 -18.60 11.46 1.70
CA GLU A 228 -19.38 11.74 2.92
C GLU A 228 -18.81 12.89 3.77
N GLY A 229 -17.49 12.99 3.88
CA GLY A 229 -16.81 13.98 4.71
C GLY A 229 -16.66 15.35 4.05
N SER A 230 -16.32 15.41 2.76
CA SER A 230 -16.13 16.67 2.02
C SER A 230 -17.37 17.14 1.23
N GLY A 231 -18.36 16.28 1.01
CA GLY A 231 -19.55 16.56 0.19
C GLY A 231 -19.24 16.71 -1.31
N ARG A 232 -18.02 16.40 -1.74
CA ARG A 232 -17.61 16.52 -3.15
C ARG A 232 -18.06 15.30 -3.92
N VAL A 233 -18.40 15.49 -5.19
CA VAL A 233 -18.58 14.39 -6.14
C VAL A 233 -17.29 14.22 -6.94
N VAL A 234 -16.80 12.98 -7.02
CA VAL A 234 -15.60 12.62 -7.78
C VAL A 234 -15.90 11.52 -8.78
N THR A 235 -15.32 11.64 -9.98
CA THR A 235 -15.41 10.63 -11.03
C THR A 235 -14.18 9.72 -10.98
N GLY A 236 -14.31 8.45 -11.33
CA GLY A 236 -13.18 7.54 -11.39
C GLY A 236 -13.52 6.13 -11.85
N LEU A 237 -12.51 5.26 -11.84
CA LEU A 237 -12.64 3.85 -12.19
C LEU A 237 -13.04 3.02 -10.97
N GLY A 238 -14.19 2.35 -11.01
CA GLY A 238 -14.54 1.30 -10.04
C GLY A 238 -14.07 -0.08 -10.49
N LEU A 239 -13.33 -0.80 -9.65
CA LEU A 239 -13.04 -2.23 -9.85
C LEU A 239 -14.18 -3.08 -9.27
N ARG A 240 -14.76 -3.94 -10.10
CA ARG A 240 -15.96 -4.73 -9.79
C ARG A 240 -15.58 -6.03 -9.09
N ARG A 241 -16.40 -6.49 -8.15
CA ARG A 241 -16.22 -7.79 -7.48
C ARG A 241 -16.31 -8.93 -8.50
N GLY A 242 -15.37 -9.88 -8.45
CA GLY A 242 -15.31 -11.06 -9.31
C GLY A 242 -14.86 -10.80 -10.76
N GLU A 243 -14.46 -9.57 -11.10
CA GLU A 243 -13.97 -9.28 -12.45
C GLU A 243 -12.52 -9.74 -12.64
N VAL A 244 -12.15 -10.04 -13.88
CA VAL A 244 -10.75 -10.18 -14.30
C VAL A 244 -10.38 -8.90 -15.04
N PHE A 245 -9.51 -8.10 -14.42
CA PHE A 245 -9.10 -6.79 -14.92
C PHE A 245 -7.63 -6.80 -15.32
N ALA A 246 -7.35 -6.51 -16.59
CA ALA A 246 -5.99 -6.41 -17.10
C ALA A 246 -5.49 -4.96 -17.09
N VAL A 247 -4.31 -4.74 -16.53
CA VAL A 247 -3.51 -3.53 -16.71
C VAL A 247 -2.40 -3.86 -17.71
N ALA A 248 -2.65 -3.59 -18.98
CA ALA A 248 -1.76 -3.87 -20.09
C ALA A 248 -0.86 -2.67 -20.42
N GLY A 249 0.24 -2.91 -21.12
CA GLY A 249 1.13 -1.85 -21.59
C GLY A 249 2.57 -2.32 -21.78
N SER A 250 3.35 -1.54 -22.53
CA SER A 250 4.77 -1.82 -22.75
C SER A 250 5.59 -1.75 -21.45
N ASN A 251 6.87 -2.10 -21.54
CA ASN A 251 7.81 -2.00 -20.43
C ASN A 251 7.88 -0.56 -19.93
N ALA A 252 7.99 -0.41 -18.60
CA ALA A 252 8.07 0.89 -17.92
C ALA A 252 6.85 1.83 -18.07
N GLU A 253 5.70 1.37 -18.54
CA GLU A 253 4.50 2.23 -18.70
C GLU A 253 3.75 2.54 -17.39
N GLY A 254 4.14 1.93 -16.26
CA GLY A 254 3.55 2.20 -14.94
C GLY A 254 2.52 1.19 -14.46
N LYS A 255 2.46 0.00 -15.06
CA LYS A 255 1.54 -1.10 -14.67
C LYS A 255 1.72 -1.51 -13.20
N SER A 256 2.92 -1.94 -12.82
CA SER A 256 3.25 -2.33 -11.44
C SER A 256 3.04 -1.17 -10.46
N THR A 257 3.30 0.06 -10.89
CA THR A 257 3.06 1.28 -10.10
C THR A 257 1.58 1.46 -9.79
N LEU A 258 0.69 1.20 -10.74
CA LEU A 258 -0.76 1.26 -10.51
C LEU A 258 -1.24 0.13 -9.59
N LEU A 259 -0.76 -1.10 -9.79
CA LEU A 259 -1.07 -2.25 -8.91
C LEU A 259 -0.64 -1.98 -7.46
N GLN A 260 0.58 -1.48 -7.26
CA GLN A 260 1.08 -1.08 -5.94
C GLN A 260 0.26 0.04 -5.31
N ALA A 261 -0.25 0.97 -6.11
CA ALA A 261 -1.15 2.02 -5.62
C ALA A 261 -2.49 1.41 -5.17
N ILE A 262 -3.04 0.43 -5.91
CA ILE A 262 -4.24 -0.35 -5.54
C ILE A 262 -4.06 -1.11 -4.22
N VAL A 263 -2.89 -1.71 -3.98
CA VAL A 263 -2.55 -2.29 -2.67
C VAL A 263 -2.57 -1.23 -1.56
N ALA A 264 -1.99 -0.07 -1.83
CA ALA A 264 -1.93 1.06 -0.89
C ALA A 264 -3.28 1.72 -0.65
N GLY A 265 -4.30 1.50 -1.48
CA GLY A 265 -5.67 1.99 -1.26
C GLY A 265 -6.38 1.38 -0.04
N GLN A 266 -5.81 0.32 0.54
CA GLN A 266 -6.22 -0.21 1.85
C GLN A 266 -5.87 0.74 3.00
N ASP A 267 -4.96 1.68 2.76
CA ASP A 267 -4.51 2.68 3.71
C ASP A 267 -5.21 4.02 3.47
N ASP A 268 -5.30 4.84 4.50
CA ASP A 268 -5.76 6.23 4.38
C ASP A 268 -4.52 7.14 4.21
N HIS A 269 -4.54 7.98 3.19
CA HIS A 269 -3.46 8.90 2.84
C HIS A 269 -3.87 10.36 3.05
N ALA A 270 -2.90 11.17 3.44
CA ALA A 270 -3.07 12.59 3.67
C ALA A 270 -3.00 13.41 2.37
N ALA A 271 -3.52 14.63 2.43
CA ALA A 271 -3.51 15.56 1.31
C ALA A 271 -2.09 15.78 0.78
N GLY A 272 -1.93 15.68 -0.54
CA GLY A 272 -0.66 15.81 -1.24
C GLY A 272 0.03 14.48 -1.56
N ASP A 273 -0.47 13.34 -1.06
CA ASP A 273 0.05 12.01 -1.41
C ASP A 273 -0.25 11.62 -2.86
N GLY A 274 -1.38 12.05 -3.39
CA GLY A 274 -1.89 11.67 -4.70
C GLY A 274 -2.65 10.34 -4.75
N ARG A 275 -2.73 9.56 -3.65
CA ARG A 275 -3.59 8.34 -3.56
C ARG A 275 -4.79 8.53 -2.65
N GLU A 276 -5.08 9.74 -2.22
CA GLU A 276 -6.07 10.02 -1.18
C GLU A 276 -7.47 9.57 -1.56
N LEU A 277 -7.77 9.43 -2.85
CA LEU A 277 -9.04 8.89 -3.35
C LEU A 277 -8.85 7.67 -4.26
N LEU A 278 -7.72 6.99 -4.12
CA LEU A 278 -7.57 5.61 -4.55
C LEU A 278 -7.84 4.75 -3.30
N VAL A 279 -9.01 4.12 -3.26
CA VAL A 279 -9.49 3.39 -2.09
C VAL A 279 -9.79 1.95 -2.49
N SER A 280 -9.22 1.00 -1.74
CA SER A 280 -9.45 -0.43 -1.91
C SER A 280 -10.03 -1.00 -0.63
N VAL A 281 -10.88 -2.01 -0.75
CA VAL A 281 -11.31 -2.80 0.42
C VAL A 281 -10.10 -3.53 1.04
N ASN A 282 -10.19 -3.83 2.34
CA ASN A 282 -9.14 -4.57 3.04
C ASN A 282 -9.07 -6.02 2.58
N GLY A 283 -7.88 -6.62 2.60
CA GLY A 283 -7.66 -8.02 2.24
C GLY A 283 -7.13 -8.22 0.83
N VAL A 284 -6.53 -7.20 0.21
CA VAL A 284 -5.84 -7.35 -1.08
C VAL A 284 -4.64 -8.26 -0.89
N VAL A 285 -4.54 -9.30 -1.71
CA VAL A 285 -3.46 -10.31 -1.67
C VAL A 285 -2.70 -10.33 -2.99
N GLY A 286 -1.39 -10.57 -2.91
CA GLY A 286 -0.53 -10.74 -4.08
C GLY A 286 -0.10 -12.19 -4.25
N ALA A 287 -0.05 -12.67 -5.49
CA ALA A 287 0.57 -13.94 -5.84
C ALA A 287 1.82 -13.68 -6.68
N GLU A 288 2.97 -13.82 -6.05
CA GLU A 288 4.30 -13.74 -6.69
C GLU A 288 4.98 -15.09 -6.62
N ALA A 289 5.79 -15.41 -7.63
CA ALA A 289 6.61 -16.61 -7.65
C ALA A 289 7.79 -16.48 -6.68
N ASN A 290 7.96 -17.49 -5.83
CA ASN A 290 9.09 -17.64 -4.92
C ASN A 290 9.29 -19.12 -4.59
N GLU A 291 10.42 -19.45 -3.97
CA GLU A 291 10.63 -20.79 -3.39
C GLU A 291 10.27 -20.77 -1.91
N GLN A 292 9.42 -21.71 -1.48
CA GLN A 292 9.10 -21.91 -0.06
C GLN A 292 8.74 -23.36 0.20
N GLU A 293 8.85 -23.77 1.47
CA GLU A 293 8.37 -25.07 1.91
C GLU A 293 6.83 -25.08 1.91
N LEU A 294 6.25 -26.08 1.25
CA LEU A 294 4.81 -26.31 1.21
C LEU A 294 4.44 -27.24 2.36
N VAL A 295 3.38 -26.88 3.08
CA VAL A 295 2.86 -27.64 4.23
C VAL A 295 1.36 -27.79 4.08
N GLY A 296 0.92 -28.87 3.43
CA GLY A 296 -0.50 -29.13 3.17
C GLY A 296 -1.10 -28.11 2.18
N ALA A 297 -0.31 -27.71 1.19
CA ALA A 297 -0.70 -26.74 0.18
C ALA A 297 -1.73 -27.31 -0.80
N ASP A 298 -2.82 -26.60 -1.04
CA ASP A 298 -3.79 -26.95 -2.06
C ASP A 298 -3.45 -26.21 -3.36
N VAL A 299 -3.05 -26.97 -4.37
CA VAL A 299 -2.66 -26.55 -5.73
C VAL A 299 -3.53 -27.22 -6.81
N SER A 300 -4.61 -27.88 -6.41
CA SER A 300 -5.45 -28.74 -7.25
C SER A 300 -6.22 -28.00 -8.35
N LEU A 301 -6.32 -26.66 -8.31
CA LEU A 301 -6.84 -25.86 -9.43
C LEU A 301 -5.89 -25.87 -10.63
N PHE A 302 -4.59 -25.98 -10.37
CA PHE A 302 -3.53 -25.86 -11.37
C PHE A 302 -2.88 -27.19 -11.67
N PHE A 303 -2.73 -28.10 -10.71
CA PHE A 303 -1.98 -29.35 -10.86
C PHE A 303 -2.90 -30.58 -10.76
N GLN A 304 -2.85 -31.45 -11.77
CA GLN A 304 -3.53 -32.75 -11.75
C GLN A 304 -2.73 -33.81 -10.98
N SER A 305 -1.40 -33.71 -11.01
CA SER A 305 -0.44 -34.56 -10.32
C SER A 305 0.69 -33.69 -9.75
N LEU A 306 1.33 -34.17 -8.67
CA LEU A 306 2.47 -33.47 -8.08
C LEU A 306 3.76 -33.79 -8.85
N PRO A 307 4.65 -32.80 -9.07
CA PRO A 307 6.00 -33.04 -9.56
C PRO A 307 6.77 -34.05 -8.69
N PRO A 308 7.72 -34.82 -9.27
CA PRO A 308 8.62 -35.68 -8.51
C PRO A 308 9.37 -34.91 -7.41
N GLY A 309 9.52 -35.52 -6.23
CA GLY A 309 10.22 -34.91 -5.09
C GLY A 309 9.30 -34.22 -4.08
N LEU A 310 8.01 -34.09 -4.40
CA LEU A 310 6.97 -33.67 -3.45
C LEU A 310 6.20 -34.89 -2.94
N SER A 311 5.59 -34.74 -1.76
CA SER A 311 4.75 -35.76 -1.12
C SER A 311 3.32 -35.27 -0.94
N GLY A 312 2.38 -36.21 -0.76
CA GLY A 312 0.95 -35.92 -0.67
C GLY A 312 0.25 -35.99 -2.03
N ASP A 313 -0.78 -35.16 -2.20
CA ASP A 313 -1.55 -35.01 -3.45
C ASP A 313 -1.82 -33.52 -3.74
N PRO A 314 -2.32 -33.13 -4.93
CA PRO A 314 -2.53 -31.72 -5.25
C PRO A 314 -3.43 -30.93 -4.29
N ARG A 315 -4.26 -31.56 -3.44
CA ARG A 315 -5.05 -30.87 -2.42
C ARG A 315 -4.30 -30.66 -1.10
N ALA A 316 -3.21 -31.39 -0.90
CA ALA A 316 -2.36 -31.33 0.28
C ALA A 316 -0.92 -31.70 -0.09
N ALA A 317 -0.22 -30.77 -0.75
CA ALA A 317 1.16 -30.93 -1.18
C ALA A 317 2.15 -30.55 -0.07
N TYR A 318 3.21 -31.34 0.05
CA TYR A 318 4.28 -31.15 1.03
C TYR A 318 5.66 -31.24 0.36
N GLY A 319 6.59 -30.39 0.81
CA GLY A 319 7.97 -30.34 0.34
C GLY A 319 8.34 -28.98 -0.27
N ARG A 320 9.55 -28.88 -0.82
CA ARG A 320 10.06 -27.62 -1.37
C ARG A 320 9.40 -27.29 -2.71
N GLY A 321 8.56 -26.26 -2.72
CA GLY A 321 7.84 -25.82 -3.92
C GLY A 321 8.67 -24.94 -4.84
N SER A 322 8.53 -25.15 -6.16
CA SER A 322 9.06 -24.25 -7.18
C SER A 322 8.24 -22.96 -7.29
N GLY A 323 8.77 -21.95 -7.99
CA GLY A 323 8.10 -20.67 -8.18
C GLY A 323 6.65 -20.77 -8.68
N SER A 324 6.37 -21.64 -9.65
CA SER A 324 5.01 -21.85 -10.16
C SER A 324 4.10 -22.59 -9.18
N LEU A 325 4.62 -23.57 -8.45
CA LEU A 325 3.82 -24.33 -7.49
C LEU A 325 3.42 -23.48 -6.29
N VAL A 326 4.36 -22.67 -5.79
CA VAL A 326 4.11 -21.73 -4.70
C VAL A 326 3.14 -20.64 -5.12
N MET A 327 3.30 -20.10 -6.33
CA MET A 327 2.36 -19.11 -6.85
C MET A 327 0.95 -19.71 -7.03
N ALA A 328 0.85 -20.98 -7.47
CA ALA A 328 -0.43 -21.68 -7.56
C ALA A 328 -1.13 -21.83 -6.20
N GLU A 329 -0.37 -22.19 -5.16
CA GLU A 329 -0.86 -22.26 -3.78
C GLU A 329 -1.39 -20.89 -3.34
N LYS A 330 -0.65 -19.81 -3.57
CA LYS A 330 -1.09 -18.44 -3.22
C LYS A 330 -2.38 -18.04 -3.91
N ILE A 331 -2.51 -18.33 -5.21
CA ILE A 331 -3.74 -18.03 -5.96
C ILE A 331 -4.91 -18.85 -5.39
N GLN A 332 -4.71 -20.15 -5.17
CA GLN A 332 -5.76 -21.01 -4.64
C GLN A 332 -6.15 -20.66 -3.19
N ALA A 333 -5.19 -20.26 -2.36
CA ALA A 333 -5.43 -19.77 -1.01
C ALA A 333 -6.21 -18.44 -1.03
N ALA A 334 -5.88 -17.51 -1.92
CA ALA A 334 -6.61 -16.26 -2.11
C ALA A 334 -8.07 -16.50 -2.49
N ILE A 335 -8.32 -17.38 -3.46
CA ILE A 335 -9.67 -17.76 -3.92
C ILE A 335 -10.43 -18.45 -2.78
N ARG A 336 -9.82 -19.42 -2.08
CA ARG A 336 -10.44 -20.14 -0.96
C ARG A 336 -10.79 -19.20 0.21
N ALA A 337 -9.96 -18.19 0.45
CA ALA A 337 -10.21 -17.17 1.46
C ALA A 337 -11.21 -16.09 1.02
N ALA A 338 -11.76 -16.21 -0.20
CA ALA A 338 -12.62 -15.20 -0.83
C ALA A 338 -11.98 -13.79 -0.77
N ALA A 339 -10.68 -13.72 -1.05
CA ALA A 339 -9.96 -12.45 -1.08
C ALA A 339 -10.64 -11.51 -2.09
N PRO A 340 -10.88 -10.24 -1.72
CA PRO A 340 -11.60 -9.32 -2.60
C PRO A 340 -10.82 -9.01 -3.89
N ILE A 341 -9.50 -8.88 -3.78
CA ILE A 341 -8.61 -8.62 -4.91
C ILE A 341 -7.38 -9.52 -4.80
N LEU A 342 -7.12 -10.30 -5.84
CA LEU A 342 -5.88 -11.03 -6.08
C LEU A 342 -5.06 -10.28 -7.14
N ILE A 343 -3.85 -9.86 -6.77
CA ILE A 343 -2.92 -9.13 -7.63
C ILE A 343 -1.85 -10.06 -8.17
N ILE A 344 -1.61 -9.97 -9.48
CA ILE A 344 -0.55 -10.69 -10.19
C ILE A 344 0.25 -9.69 -11.03
N ASP A 345 1.57 -9.65 -10.84
CA ASP A 345 2.46 -8.81 -11.64
C ASP A 345 3.35 -9.71 -12.50
N GLU A 346 3.29 -9.57 -13.83
CA GLU A 346 4.06 -10.37 -14.78
C GLU A 346 5.56 -10.38 -14.44
N ASP A 347 6.11 -9.25 -14.01
CA ASP A 347 7.54 -9.11 -13.68
C ASP A 347 7.97 -9.97 -12.47
N ARG A 348 7.02 -10.50 -11.69
CA ARG A 348 7.26 -11.35 -10.50
C ARG A 348 6.48 -12.66 -10.55
N ALA A 349 5.95 -13.01 -11.72
CA ALA A 349 5.13 -14.19 -11.90
C ALA A 349 5.92 -15.36 -12.50
N ALA A 350 5.45 -16.57 -12.21
CA ALA A 350 5.82 -17.75 -12.97
C ALA A 350 4.95 -17.80 -14.24
N THR A 351 5.49 -17.33 -15.37
CA THR A 351 4.74 -17.17 -16.63
C THR A 351 4.12 -18.49 -17.12
N ASN A 352 4.79 -19.62 -16.89
CA ASN A 352 4.30 -20.97 -17.19
C ASN A 352 3.07 -21.41 -16.36
N LEU A 353 2.78 -20.74 -15.25
CA LEU A 353 1.53 -20.90 -14.51
C LEU A 353 0.41 -20.03 -15.08
N LEU A 354 0.76 -18.91 -15.73
CA LEU A 354 -0.21 -17.93 -16.21
C LEU A 354 -0.74 -18.25 -17.61
N VAL A 355 0.14 -18.68 -18.51
CA VAL A 355 -0.19 -18.98 -19.92
C VAL A 355 0.39 -20.34 -20.34
N PRO A 356 -0.25 -21.04 -21.29
CA PRO A 356 0.25 -22.33 -21.78
C PRO A 356 1.54 -22.17 -22.58
N GLY A 357 2.51 -23.05 -22.34
CA GLY A 357 3.70 -23.22 -23.18
C GLY A 357 3.65 -24.50 -24.03
N CYS A 358 4.31 -24.52 -25.19
CA CYS A 358 4.39 -25.72 -26.04
C CYS A 358 5.18 -26.89 -25.40
N LEU A 359 6.05 -26.58 -24.43
CA LEU A 359 6.81 -27.56 -23.65
C LEU A 359 6.05 -28.04 -22.40
N GLN A 360 4.92 -27.41 -22.08
CA GLN A 360 4.13 -27.73 -20.90
C GLN A 360 3.36 -29.02 -21.14
N ARG A 361 3.49 -29.97 -20.19
CA ARG A 361 2.71 -31.21 -20.20
C ARG A 361 1.30 -30.94 -19.66
N GLY A 362 0.31 -31.72 -20.11
CA GLY A 362 -1.11 -31.54 -19.77
C GLY A 362 -1.50 -31.69 -18.30
N GLU A 363 -0.53 -31.86 -17.41
CA GLU A 363 -0.73 -31.98 -15.96
C GLU A 363 -0.92 -30.63 -15.25
N VAL A 364 -0.52 -29.53 -15.90
CA VAL A 364 -0.66 -28.17 -15.36
C VAL A 364 -1.69 -27.39 -16.18
N THR A 365 -2.71 -26.84 -15.51
CA THR A 365 -3.74 -25.97 -16.07
C THR A 365 -3.36 -24.50 -15.82
N PRO A 366 -2.90 -23.73 -16.84
CA PRO A 366 -2.56 -22.33 -16.66
C PRO A 366 -3.77 -21.47 -16.26
N LEU A 367 -3.51 -20.32 -15.63
CA LEU A 367 -4.56 -19.37 -15.25
C LEU A 367 -5.41 -18.94 -16.44
N SER A 368 -4.82 -18.64 -17.60
CA SER A 368 -5.58 -18.28 -18.79
C SER A 368 -6.56 -19.39 -19.21
N THR A 369 -6.17 -20.65 -19.11
CA THR A 369 -7.02 -21.79 -19.43
C THR A 369 -8.11 -22.00 -18.36
N LEU A 370 -7.77 -21.82 -17.09
CA LEU A 370 -8.74 -21.84 -15.99
C LEU A 370 -9.83 -20.78 -16.21
N LEU A 371 -9.44 -19.54 -16.53
CA LEU A 371 -10.36 -18.45 -16.79
C LEU A 371 -11.25 -18.68 -18.00
N ALA A 372 -10.71 -19.33 -19.04
CA ALA A 372 -11.47 -19.65 -20.26
C ALA A 372 -12.48 -20.80 -20.06
N THR A 373 -12.17 -21.78 -19.20
CA THR A 373 -12.91 -23.06 -19.15
C THR A 373 -13.65 -23.32 -17.83
N ARG A 374 -13.20 -22.71 -16.74
CA ARG A 374 -13.72 -22.94 -15.37
C ARG A 374 -13.78 -21.62 -14.60
N ARG A 375 -14.31 -20.57 -15.23
CA ARG A 375 -14.33 -19.20 -14.67
C ARG A 375 -14.92 -19.13 -13.26
N GLN A 376 -15.96 -19.92 -12.98
CA GLN A 376 -16.60 -20.03 -11.66
C GLN A 376 -15.65 -20.46 -10.53
N ALA A 377 -14.51 -21.06 -10.86
CA ALA A 377 -13.52 -21.49 -9.87
C ALA A 377 -12.87 -20.33 -9.11
N ILE A 378 -12.88 -19.10 -9.66
CA ILE A 378 -12.34 -17.92 -8.97
C ILE A 378 -13.32 -17.29 -7.98
N GLY A 379 -14.58 -17.76 -7.94
CA GLY A 379 -15.63 -17.24 -7.07
C GLY A 379 -15.84 -15.74 -7.24
N ASP A 380 -15.94 -15.01 -6.12
CA ASP A 380 -16.10 -13.55 -6.07
C ASP A 380 -14.76 -12.79 -6.06
N THR A 381 -13.63 -13.48 -6.14
CA THR A 381 -12.30 -12.85 -6.13
C THR A 381 -12.06 -12.10 -7.44
N THR A 382 -11.84 -10.79 -7.34
CA THR A 382 -11.38 -9.98 -8.46
C THR A 382 -9.92 -10.30 -8.75
N ILE A 383 -9.59 -10.66 -9.99
CA ILE A 383 -8.20 -10.86 -10.40
C ILE A 383 -7.74 -9.61 -11.15
N LEU A 384 -6.79 -8.91 -10.56
CA LEU A 384 -6.15 -7.74 -11.15
C LEU A 384 -4.73 -8.12 -11.55
N PHE A 385 -4.37 -7.98 -12.83
CA PHE A 385 -3.02 -8.33 -13.25
C PHE A 385 -2.37 -7.30 -14.16
N ALA A 386 -1.07 -7.08 -13.96
CA ALA A 386 -0.23 -6.31 -14.87
C ALA A 386 0.38 -7.25 -15.90
N ALA A 387 0.28 -6.88 -17.18
CA ALA A 387 0.88 -7.66 -18.26
C ALA A 387 1.43 -6.78 -19.39
N SER A 388 2.55 -7.19 -19.97
CA SER A 388 3.11 -6.69 -21.23
C SER A 388 3.10 -7.74 -22.33
N SER A 389 3.37 -9.02 -22.01
CA SER A 389 3.54 -10.08 -23.02
C SER A 389 2.61 -11.29 -22.83
N LEU A 390 1.79 -11.28 -21.78
CA LEU A 390 0.82 -12.35 -21.50
C LEU A 390 -0.47 -12.23 -22.33
N ASP A 391 -0.35 -12.12 -23.67
CA ASP A 391 -1.49 -11.86 -24.56
C ASP A 391 -2.63 -12.86 -24.39
N VAL A 392 -2.30 -14.14 -24.23
CA VAL A 392 -3.30 -15.20 -24.02
C VAL A 392 -4.09 -15.01 -22.72
N LEU A 393 -3.46 -14.46 -21.67
CA LEU A 393 -4.12 -14.13 -20.41
C LEU A 393 -4.92 -12.81 -20.53
N ILE A 394 -4.35 -11.77 -21.15
CA ILE A 394 -5.04 -10.50 -21.42
C ILE A 394 -6.34 -10.76 -22.18
N ALA A 395 -6.34 -11.70 -23.12
CA ALA A 395 -7.53 -12.10 -23.87
C ALA A 395 -8.68 -12.64 -22.98
N GLN A 396 -8.41 -13.09 -21.76
CA GLN A 396 -9.42 -13.60 -20.82
C GLN A 396 -10.00 -12.52 -19.89
N ALA A 397 -9.51 -11.28 -19.97
CA ALA A 397 -9.99 -10.19 -19.15
C ALA A 397 -11.38 -9.70 -19.57
N ASP A 398 -12.15 -9.21 -18.59
CA ASP A 398 -13.45 -8.58 -18.80
C ASP A 398 -13.28 -7.13 -19.24
N ARG A 399 -12.26 -6.44 -18.70
CA ARG A 399 -11.87 -5.08 -19.06
C ARG A 399 -10.35 -4.99 -19.14
N ILE A 400 -9.86 -4.19 -20.09
CA ILE A 400 -8.43 -3.97 -20.32
C ILE A 400 -8.15 -2.47 -20.25
N LEU A 401 -7.34 -2.09 -19.27
CA LEU A 401 -6.71 -0.78 -19.17
C LEU A 401 -5.35 -0.86 -19.83
N LEU A 402 -5.13 -0.10 -20.90
CA LEU A 402 -3.83 0.06 -21.53
C LEU A 402 -3.14 1.30 -20.96
N LEU A 403 -1.91 1.14 -20.47
CA LEU A 403 -1.03 2.25 -20.12
C LEU A 403 -0.04 2.53 -21.27
N SER A 404 -0.01 3.78 -21.73
CA SER A 404 0.89 4.26 -22.79
C SER A 404 1.30 5.70 -22.49
N GLY A 405 2.60 5.98 -22.40
CA GLY A 405 3.10 7.25 -21.90
C GLY A 405 2.66 7.56 -20.46
N HIS A 406 2.41 6.52 -19.65
CA HIS A 406 1.74 6.60 -18.34
C HIS A 406 0.29 7.11 -18.35
N GLU A 407 -0.31 7.29 -19.52
CA GLU A 407 -1.72 7.66 -19.65
C GLU A 407 -2.60 6.41 -19.74
N ALA A 408 -3.78 6.49 -19.13
CA ALA A 408 -4.78 5.45 -19.14
C ALA A 408 -5.60 5.50 -20.43
N GLN A 409 -5.67 4.38 -21.13
CA GLN A 409 -6.49 4.16 -22.32
C GLN A 409 -7.30 2.87 -22.14
N ALA A 410 -8.46 2.78 -22.77
CA ALA A 410 -9.20 1.53 -22.82
C ALA A 410 -8.80 0.72 -24.04
N LEU A 411 -8.79 -0.60 -23.88
CA LEU A 411 -8.73 -1.52 -25.01
C LEU A 411 -9.94 -2.44 -24.98
N ASP A 412 -10.70 -2.47 -26.07
CA ASP A 412 -11.85 -3.36 -26.19
C ASP A 412 -11.37 -4.83 -26.21
N PRO A 413 -11.85 -5.71 -25.30
CA PRO A 413 -11.40 -7.09 -25.22
C PRO A 413 -11.68 -7.91 -26.49
N ARG A 414 -12.76 -7.60 -27.24
CA ARG A 414 -13.07 -8.30 -28.49
C ARG A 414 -12.09 -7.89 -29.58
N GLU A 415 -11.77 -6.61 -29.66
CA GLU A 415 -10.74 -6.11 -30.58
C GLU A 415 -9.37 -6.68 -30.24
N PHE A 416 -9.00 -6.74 -28.96
CA PHE A 416 -7.76 -7.36 -28.53
C PHE A 416 -7.67 -8.83 -28.98
N ARG A 417 -8.73 -9.62 -28.76
CA ARG A 417 -8.81 -11.02 -29.23
C ARG A 417 -8.63 -11.15 -30.74
N ARG A 418 -9.27 -10.28 -31.53
CA ARG A 418 -9.11 -10.26 -33.01
C ARG A 418 -7.70 -9.88 -33.44
N ARG A 419 -7.04 -8.97 -32.71
CA ARG A 419 -5.64 -8.60 -32.95
C ARG A 419 -4.71 -9.78 -32.65
N LEU A 420 -4.92 -10.46 -31.52
CA LEU A 420 -4.14 -11.63 -31.12
C LEU A 420 -4.29 -12.78 -32.12
N ASP A 421 -5.52 -13.09 -32.56
CA ASP A 421 -5.78 -14.14 -33.55
C ASP A 421 -5.00 -13.90 -34.85
N ARG A 422 -5.08 -12.68 -35.41
CA ARG A 422 -4.30 -12.29 -36.60
C ARG A 422 -2.79 -12.43 -36.38
N HIS A 423 -2.30 -12.06 -35.21
CA HIS A 423 -0.87 -12.19 -34.88
C HIS A 423 -0.43 -13.66 -34.86
N LEU A 424 -1.20 -14.53 -34.20
CA LEU A 424 -0.90 -15.96 -34.10
C LEU A 424 -0.99 -16.67 -35.46
N VAL A 425 -1.93 -16.28 -36.33
CA VAL A 425 -1.98 -16.76 -37.72
C VAL A 425 -0.69 -16.41 -38.46
N GLY A 426 -0.21 -15.18 -38.34
CA GLY A 426 1.06 -14.76 -38.94
C GLY A 426 2.26 -15.54 -38.40
N VAL A 427 2.33 -15.79 -37.10
CA VAL A 427 3.39 -16.63 -36.49
C VAL A 427 3.35 -18.05 -37.07
N ARG A 428 2.17 -18.65 -37.19
CA ARG A 428 2.00 -19.98 -37.78
C ARG A 428 2.47 -20.02 -39.23
N GLU A 429 2.12 -19.01 -40.03
CA GLU A 429 2.52 -18.93 -41.44
C GLU A 429 4.04 -18.76 -41.60
N LEU A 430 4.68 -17.98 -40.74
CA LEU A 430 6.14 -17.80 -40.70
C LEU A 430 6.85 -19.12 -40.39
N LEU A 431 6.43 -19.83 -39.35
CA LEU A 431 7.01 -21.13 -38.98
C LEU A 431 6.86 -22.16 -40.10
N ALA A 432 5.67 -22.23 -40.73
CA ALA A 432 5.43 -23.12 -41.87
C ALA A 432 6.23 -22.75 -43.13
N ALA A 433 6.64 -21.48 -43.28
CA ALA A 433 7.53 -21.07 -44.37
C ALA A 433 8.99 -21.50 -44.12
N GLN A 434 9.45 -21.45 -42.85
CA GLN A 434 10.79 -21.91 -42.47
C GLN A 434 10.96 -23.42 -42.69
N GLU A 435 9.99 -24.24 -42.28
CA GLU A 435 10.03 -25.69 -42.51
C GLU A 435 10.15 -26.04 -44.01
N ARG A 436 9.44 -25.34 -44.89
CA ARG A 436 9.51 -25.55 -46.34
C ARG A 436 10.83 -25.11 -46.98
N MET A 437 11.55 -24.18 -46.35
CA MET A 437 12.88 -23.77 -46.81
C MET A 437 13.97 -24.74 -46.36
N ASP A 438 13.81 -25.37 -45.19
CA ASP A 438 14.76 -26.37 -44.68
C ASP A 438 14.61 -27.73 -45.39
N ASP A 439 13.42 -28.02 -45.95
CA ASP A 439 13.13 -29.22 -46.76
C ASP A 439 13.61 -29.13 -48.23
N CYS A 440 14.12 -27.97 -48.68
CA CYS A 440 14.56 -27.71 -50.06
C CYS A 440 16.07 -27.48 -50.16
#